data_AF-A0A9W6W666-F1
#
_entry.id   AF-A0A9W6W666-F1
#
_cell.length_a   1.000
_cell.length_b   1.000
_cell.length_c   1.000
_cell.angle_alpha   90.00
_cell.angle_beta   90.00
_cell.angle_gamma   90.00
#
_symmetry.space_group_name_H-M   'P 1'
#
loop_
_entity.id
_entity.type
_entity.pdbx_description
1 polymer ?
#
loop_
_entity_poly.entity_id
_entity_poly.type
_entity_poly.pdbx_seq_one_letter_code
_entity_poly.pdbx_strand_id
1 'polypeptide(L)'
;MGSFGEVPEHLLELAVDSWHGETRAFAAERGLTAVHIELDRAFRAEHLVVRETMTGGLADASARLGELAAALSPITYGGVSSRLFTTSTGDGPGDWEHRLAVALPDESVATILDLTDIAARHDARLWREDGVAGRVVVARHTRIGRAESHRRFTALLADLGAHDVLDARAWHVSRPQSLIGTHLRWHVPTGDRPRIPATSVAAGTPGVPATYLPIPGVEHRAVFDPALKQFPEAYRHGEPGFTDPDLAGRWRAHRRAALAHVLGLVATSDLADSLVLRGSAAMRAWFPETAREPGDLDFVVMPASREAGPELLDALREAVRANPGPGLDGSHAPMEDIWTYERAEGRRVVFPVRAEGLPESRVQVDVVFGENLPIPPEPLTVDGETLWAATAELSLAWKLQWLHTDMWPQGKDLYDAVLLAEHTTVDHGLVRDLLRPELGERADAWTPVSVLGLMPDWPNLRDEDPSVPGELDGWLRRLARALA
;
A
#
# COMPACT_ATOMS: atom_id res chain seq x y z
N MET A 1 -56.67 -4.86 15.47
CA MET A 1 -55.76 -5.93 15.90
C MET A 1 -54.35 -5.34 15.87
N GLY A 2 -53.96 -4.59 16.89
CA GLY A 2 -53.27 -5.15 18.05
C GLY A 2 -51.76 -5.14 17.81
N SER A 3 -51.18 -3.97 17.49
CA SER A 3 -49.72 -3.80 17.47
C SER A 3 -49.26 -3.87 18.93
N PHE A 4 -48.67 -4.99 19.31
CA PHE A 4 -47.76 -5.01 20.44
C PHE A 4 -46.62 -4.06 20.07
N GLY A 5 -46.48 -2.98 20.82
CA GLY A 5 -45.36 -2.05 20.64
C GLY A 5 -44.08 -2.79 21.00
N GLU A 6 -43.32 -3.20 19.98
CA GLU A 6 -41.95 -3.64 20.20
C GLU A 6 -41.22 -2.51 20.92
N VAL A 7 -40.70 -2.81 22.11
CA VAL A 7 -39.87 -1.86 22.84
C VAL A 7 -38.67 -1.55 21.94
N PRO A 8 -38.41 -0.26 21.63
CA PRO A 8 -37.28 0.10 20.78
C PRO A 8 -35.98 -0.50 21.30
N GLU A 9 -35.28 -1.20 20.42
CA GLU A 9 -33.94 -1.70 20.64
C GLU A 9 -32.95 -0.62 20.20
N HIS A 10 -31.94 -0.39 21.02
CA HIS A 10 -30.85 0.53 20.75
C HIS A 10 -29.53 -0.23 20.80
N LEU A 11 -28.71 -0.07 19.78
CA LEU A 11 -27.33 -0.56 19.75
C LEU A 11 -26.40 0.64 19.91
N LEU A 12 -25.61 0.61 20.98
CA LEU A 12 -24.58 1.58 21.28
C LEU A 12 -23.25 1.01 20.78
N GLU A 13 -22.52 1.79 19.99
CA GLU A 13 -21.18 1.40 19.55
C GLU A 13 -20.15 2.47 19.84
N LEU A 14 -19.00 2.04 20.34
CA LEU A 14 -17.82 2.87 20.55
C LEU A 14 -16.64 2.24 19.80
N ALA A 15 -16.12 2.93 18.78
CA ALA A 15 -14.96 2.50 18.02
C ALA A 15 -13.71 3.26 18.48
N VAL A 16 -12.61 2.52 18.64
CA VAL A 16 -11.31 3.06 19.04
C VAL A 16 -10.21 2.64 18.06
N ASP A 17 -9.25 3.53 17.85
CA ASP A 17 -8.19 3.38 16.85
C ASP A 17 -6.90 2.74 17.40
N SER A 18 -6.79 2.49 18.71
CA SER A 18 -5.59 1.92 19.30
C SER A 18 -5.83 1.22 20.66
N TRP A 19 -4.91 0.31 21.01
CA TRP A 19 -4.79 -0.43 22.29
C TRP A 19 -5.91 -1.45 22.58
N HIS A 20 -5.72 -2.66 22.03
CA HIS A 20 -6.67 -3.77 22.21
C HIS A 20 -6.76 -4.28 23.65
N GLY A 21 -5.68 -4.23 24.44
CA GLY A 21 -5.65 -4.77 25.80
C GLY A 21 -6.56 -4.02 26.78
N GLU A 22 -6.34 -2.72 26.93
CA GLU A 22 -7.09 -1.88 27.88
C GLU A 22 -8.56 -1.73 27.49
N THR A 23 -8.86 -1.61 26.19
CA THR A 23 -10.24 -1.53 25.70
C THR A 23 -10.99 -2.85 25.89
N ARG A 24 -10.35 -4.01 25.66
CA ARG A 24 -10.96 -5.32 25.95
C ARG A 24 -11.19 -5.49 27.46
N ALA A 25 -10.26 -5.04 28.29
CA ALA A 25 -10.43 -5.03 29.75
C ALA A 25 -11.59 -4.12 30.19
N PHE A 26 -11.67 -2.90 29.65
CA PHE A 26 -12.77 -1.96 29.88
C PHE A 26 -14.12 -2.57 29.54
N ALA A 27 -14.21 -3.25 28.38
CA ALA A 27 -15.44 -3.92 27.95
C ALA A 27 -15.81 -5.05 28.91
N ALA A 28 -14.85 -5.92 29.27
CA ALA A 28 -15.07 -7.03 30.19
C ALA A 28 -15.55 -6.56 31.58
N GLU A 29 -14.93 -5.52 32.15
CA GLU A 29 -15.31 -4.95 33.46
C GLU A 29 -16.75 -4.43 33.50
N ARG A 30 -17.28 -4.00 32.35
CA ARG A 30 -18.61 -3.38 32.22
C ARG A 30 -19.64 -4.30 31.60
N GLY A 31 -19.30 -5.57 31.34
CA GLY A 31 -20.19 -6.53 30.68
C GLY A 31 -20.53 -6.15 29.24
N LEU A 32 -19.66 -5.41 28.57
CA LEU A 32 -19.83 -4.97 27.19
C LEU A 32 -19.20 -5.99 26.24
N THR A 33 -19.70 -6.04 25.01
CA THR A 33 -19.10 -6.90 23.97
C THR A 33 -17.99 -6.13 23.28
N ALA A 34 -16.76 -6.66 23.26
CA ALA A 34 -15.66 -6.12 22.46
C ALA A 34 -15.47 -6.96 21.21
N VAL A 35 -15.46 -6.32 20.04
CA VAL A 35 -15.35 -6.98 18.75
C VAL A 35 -14.25 -6.32 17.94
N HIS A 36 -13.29 -7.11 17.46
CA HIS A 36 -12.31 -6.64 16.50
C HIS A 36 -12.93 -6.69 15.10
N ILE A 37 -12.80 -5.57 14.38
CA ILE A 37 -13.26 -5.41 13.01
C ILE A 37 -12.04 -5.17 12.14
N GLU A 38 -11.84 -6.04 11.15
CA GLU A 38 -10.82 -5.87 10.13
C GLU A 38 -11.51 -5.48 8.81
N LEU A 39 -11.26 -4.27 8.32
CA LEU A 39 -11.83 -3.78 7.07
C LEU A 39 -11.05 -4.40 5.90
N ASP A 40 -11.76 -5.01 4.95
CA ASP A 40 -11.11 -5.57 3.74
C ASP A 40 -10.45 -4.46 2.90
N ARG A 41 -10.80 -3.17 3.11
CA ARG A 41 -10.26 -1.97 2.42
C ARG A 41 -10.30 -0.72 3.31
N ALA A 42 -9.19 -0.36 3.99
CA ALA A 42 -9.10 0.91 4.72
C ALA A 42 -7.67 1.36 5.05
N PHE A 43 -7.50 2.68 5.24
CA PHE A 43 -6.23 3.32 5.67
C PHE A 43 -5.80 2.90 7.09
N ARG A 44 -6.77 2.43 7.87
CA ARG A 44 -6.58 1.75 9.15
C ARG A 44 -7.43 0.50 9.07
N ALA A 45 -6.79 -0.65 8.90
CA ALA A 45 -7.48 -1.90 8.62
C ALA A 45 -8.18 -2.47 9.85
N GLU A 46 -7.85 -2.02 11.07
CA GLU A 46 -8.32 -2.66 12.30
C GLU A 46 -8.95 -1.67 13.28
N HIS A 47 -10.13 -2.01 13.78
CA HIS A 47 -10.83 -1.27 14.81
C HIS A 47 -11.27 -2.21 15.93
N LEU A 48 -11.22 -1.74 17.16
CA LEU A 48 -11.90 -2.41 18.26
C LEU A 48 -13.21 -1.66 18.54
N VAL A 49 -14.33 -2.39 18.47
CA VAL A 49 -15.66 -1.85 18.69
C VAL A 49 -16.24 -2.43 19.96
N VAL A 50 -16.60 -1.56 20.90
CA VAL A 50 -17.33 -1.92 22.11
C VAL A 50 -18.82 -1.70 21.87
N ARG A 51 -19.64 -2.71 22.17
CA ARG A 51 -21.08 -2.74 21.91
C ARG A 51 -21.89 -2.99 23.18
N GLU A 52 -23.01 -2.27 23.29
CA GLU A 52 -24.06 -2.51 24.28
C GLU A 52 -25.42 -2.48 23.57
N THR A 53 -26.28 -3.47 23.85
CA THR A 53 -27.67 -3.47 23.38
C THR A 53 -28.57 -3.10 24.56
N MET A 54 -29.46 -2.15 24.35
CA MET A 54 -30.40 -1.66 25.36
C MET A 54 -31.82 -1.62 24.80
N THR A 55 -32.80 -1.90 25.66
CA THR A 55 -34.22 -1.65 25.37
C THR A 55 -34.70 -0.43 26.16
N GLY A 56 -35.51 0.44 25.57
CA GLY A 56 -36.12 1.55 26.31
C GLY A 56 -36.14 2.88 25.57
N GLY A 57 -36.03 3.99 26.29
CA GLY A 57 -36.08 5.34 25.72
C GLY A 57 -34.80 5.73 25.00
N LEU A 58 -34.94 6.42 23.85
CA LEU A 58 -33.79 6.94 23.10
C LEU A 58 -32.92 7.91 23.92
N ALA A 59 -33.54 8.66 24.84
CA ALA A 59 -32.83 9.58 25.74
C ALA A 59 -31.90 8.83 26.70
N ASP A 60 -32.36 7.70 27.26
CA ASP A 60 -31.58 6.88 28.19
C ASP A 60 -30.40 6.21 27.47
N ALA A 61 -30.65 5.65 26.28
CA ALA A 61 -29.61 5.08 25.43
C ALA A 61 -28.56 6.13 25.02
N SER A 62 -29.00 7.35 24.70
CA SER A 62 -28.11 8.47 24.38
C SER A 62 -27.27 8.93 25.58
N ALA A 63 -27.86 8.98 26.78
CA ALA A 63 -27.14 9.30 28.01
C ALA A 63 -26.09 8.24 28.33
N ARG A 64 -26.46 6.97 28.20
CA ARG A 64 -25.56 5.83 28.40
C ARG A 64 -24.39 5.82 27.42
N LEU A 65 -24.64 6.10 26.13
CA LEU A 65 -23.57 6.22 25.14
C LEU A 65 -22.57 7.32 25.52
N GLY A 66 -23.06 8.47 26.02
CA GLY A 66 -22.22 9.56 26.50
C GLY A 66 -21.37 9.18 27.71
N GLU A 67 -21.95 8.44 28.67
CA GLU A 67 -21.23 7.91 29.83
C GLU A 67 -20.10 6.96 29.41
N LEU A 68 -20.39 5.99 28.53
CA LEU A 68 -19.41 5.04 28.04
C LEU A 68 -18.28 5.74 27.25
N ALA A 69 -18.63 6.70 26.39
CA ALA A 69 -17.63 7.43 25.61
C ALA A 69 -16.71 8.27 26.52
N ALA A 70 -17.27 8.93 27.53
CA ALA A 70 -16.50 9.70 28.50
C ALA A 70 -15.60 8.82 29.37
N ALA A 71 -16.03 7.60 29.71
CA ALA A 71 -15.24 6.65 30.48
C ALA A 71 -14.12 5.99 29.66
N LEU A 72 -14.36 5.76 28.37
CA LEU A 72 -13.40 5.14 27.46
C LEU A 72 -12.34 6.14 26.94
N SER A 73 -12.71 7.41 26.78
CA SER A 73 -11.81 8.43 26.21
C SER A 73 -10.45 8.58 26.91
N PRO A 74 -10.31 8.53 28.25
CA PRO A 74 -9.03 8.72 28.93
C PRO A 74 -8.03 7.56 28.74
N ILE A 75 -8.52 6.38 28.35
CA ILE A 75 -7.71 5.15 28.18
C ILE A 75 -7.49 4.80 26.70
N THR A 76 -7.78 5.73 25.79
CA THR A 76 -7.61 5.54 24.34
C THR A 76 -6.80 6.66 23.73
N TYR A 77 -5.85 6.32 22.85
CA TYR A 77 -5.10 7.30 22.08
C TYR A 77 -5.81 7.52 20.73
N GLY A 78 -6.16 8.77 20.39
CA GLY A 78 -6.81 9.11 19.12
C GLY A 78 -8.32 9.40 19.18
N GLY A 79 -8.92 9.33 20.37
CA GLY A 79 -10.34 9.64 20.59
C GLY A 79 -11.27 8.44 20.40
N VAL A 80 -12.51 8.59 20.85
CA VAL A 80 -13.56 7.56 20.77
C VAL A 80 -14.63 8.04 19.79
N SER A 81 -14.91 7.24 18.76
CA SER A 81 -16.07 7.47 17.90
C SER A 81 -17.27 6.74 18.46
N SER A 82 -18.39 7.43 18.68
CA SER A 82 -19.61 6.84 19.23
C SER A 82 -20.77 6.90 18.24
N ARG A 83 -21.56 5.82 18.18
CA ARG A 83 -22.75 5.69 17.34
C ARG A 83 -23.90 5.14 18.16
N LEU A 84 -25.08 5.72 17.95
CA LEU A 84 -26.35 5.20 18.46
C LEU A 84 -27.22 4.74 17.29
N PHE A 85 -27.51 3.45 17.28
CA PHE A 85 -28.41 2.80 16.36
C PHE A 85 -29.73 2.52 17.06
N THR A 86 -30.85 2.68 16.37
CA THR A 86 -32.19 2.42 16.92
C THR A 86 -33.10 1.79 15.87
N THR A 87 -34.02 0.93 16.32
CA THR A 87 -35.10 0.40 15.48
C THR A 87 -36.31 1.34 15.39
N SER A 88 -36.39 2.35 16.27
CA SER A 88 -37.49 3.31 16.31
C SER A 88 -37.21 4.55 15.47
N THR A 89 -38.08 4.85 14.50
CA THR A 89 -37.93 6.02 13.62
C THR A 89 -39.22 6.79 13.41
N GLY A 90 -39.11 8.10 13.17
CA GLY A 90 -40.17 8.87 12.51
C GLY A 90 -40.12 8.68 10.98
N ASP A 91 -41.11 9.22 10.27
CA ASP A 91 -41.24 9.08 8.80
C ASP A 91 -40.33 10.03 7.99
N GLY A 92 -39.51 10.85 8.66
CA GLY A 92 -38.61 11.81 8.04
C GLY A 92 -37.35 11.18 7.42
N PRO A 93 -36.62 11.92 6.57
CA PRO A 93 -35.32 11.51 6.08
C PRO A 93 -34.31 11.39 7.23
N GLY A 94 -33.51 10.32 7.23
CA GLY A 94 -32.51 10.03 8.24
C GLY A 94 -31.34 9.23 7.69
N ASP A 95 -30.43 8.85 8.58
CA ASP A 95 -29.29 8.01 8.25
C ASP A 95 -29.60 6.55 8.58
N TRP A 96 -29.26 5.64 7.68
CA TRP A 96 -29.52 4.21 7.79
C TRP A 96 -28.24 3.42 7.59
N GLU A 97 -28.08 2.36 8.37
CA GLU A 97 -27.01 1.39 8.21
C GLU A 97 -27.61 -0.01 8.12
N HIS A 98 -27.24 -0.75 7.08
CA HIS A 98 -27.61 -2.15 6.90
C HIS A 98 -26.38 -3.01 7.16
N ARG A 99 -26.54 -4.06 7.94
CA ARG A 99 -25.47 -5.02 8.24
C ARG A 99 -25.97 -6.41 7.94
N LEU A 100 -25.22 -7.14 7.12
CA LEU A 100 -25.54 -8.50 6.72
C LEU A 100 -24.33 -9.38 7.00
N ALA A 101 -24.45 -10.30 7.93
CA ALA A 101 -23.46 -11.34 8.13
C ALA A 101 -23.69 -12.42 7.08
N VAL A 102 -22.69 -12.66 6.25
CA VAL A 102 -22.73 -13.59 5.13
C VAL A 102 -21.73 -14.70 5.40
N ALA A 103 -22.21 -15.93 5.51
CA ALA A 103 -21.37 -17.11 5.58
C ALA A 103 -20.60 -17.24 4.26
N LEU A 104 -19.31 -17.50 4.38
CA LEU A 104 -18.48 -17.78 3.22
C LEU A 104 -18.46 -19.29 2.98
N PRO A 105 -18.80 -19.77 1.76
CA PRO A 105 -18.61 -21.18 1.43
C PRO A 105 -17.12 -21.57 1.46
N ASP A 106 -16.24 -20.62 1.12
CA ASP A 106 -14.79 -20.67 1.27
C ASP A 106 -14.22 -19.24 1.34
N GLU A 107 -12.96 -19.10 1.77
CA GLU A 107 -12.25 -17.82 1.72
C GLU A 107 -11.46 -17.63 0.42
N SER A 108 -11.91 -18.25 -0.68
CA SER A 108 -11.22 -18.11 -1.96
C SER A 108 -11.31 -16.67 -2.47
N VAL A 109 -10.30 -16.27 -3.24
CA VAL A 109 -10.26 -14.95 -3.88
C VAL A 109 -11.50 -14.73 -4.75
N ALA A 110 -11.98 -15.77 -5.46
CA ALA A 110 -13.17 -15.67 -6.29
C ALA A 110 -14.42 -15.29 -5.48
N THR A 111 -14.64 -15.98 -4.36
CA THR A 111 -15.77 -15.73 -3.45
C THR A 111 -15.72 -14.32 -2.87
N ILE A 112 -14.55 -13.88 -2.38
CA ILE A 112 -14.39 -12.54 -1.81
C ILE A 112 -14.59 -11.44 -2.87
N LEU A 113 -14.10 -11.65 -4.10
CA LEU A 113 -14.29 -10.69 -5.18
C LEU A 113 -15.75 -10.60 -5.65
N ASP A 114 -16.46 -11.72 -5.74
CA ASP A 114 -17.89 -11.74 -6.05
C ASP A 114 -18.69 -10.95 -5.00
N LEU A 115 -18.45 -11.22 -3.72
CA LEU A 115 -19.08 -10.46 -2.63
C LEU A 115 -18.71 -8.98 -2.66
N THR A 116 -17.46 -8.65 -2.99
CA THR A 116 -17.02 -7.26 -3.16
C THR A 116 -17.77 -6.57 -4.30
N ASP A 117 -18.03 -7.27 -5.40
CA ASP A 117 -18.79 -6.74 -6.53
C ASP A 117 -20.27 -6.55 -6.19
N ILE A 118 -20.87 -7.49 -5.45
CA ILE A 118 -22.22 -7.32 -4.90
C ILE A 118 -22.26 -6.10 -3.98
N ALA A 119 -21.36 -6.02 -2.99
CA ALA A 119 -21.32 -4.92 -2.04
C ALA A 119 -21.14 -3.56 -2.75
N ALA A 120 -20.21 -3.47 -3.72
CA ALA A 120 -19.96 -2.24 -4.45
C ALA A 120 -21.19 -1.73 -5.23
N ARG A 121 -22.02 -2.60 -5.81
CA ARG A 121 -23.27 -2.21 -6.51
C ARG A 121 -24.30 -1.55 -5.59
N HIS A 122 -24.22 -1.84 -4.28
CA HIS A 122 -25.15 -1.34 -3.26
C HIS A 122 -24.54 -0.26 -2.36
N ASP A 123 -23.43 0.37 -2.78
CA ASP A 123 -22.66 1.30 -1.96
C ASP A 123 -22.27 0.72 -0.58
N ALA A 124 -22.08 -0.60 -0.53
CA ALA A 124 -21.70 -1.35 0.66
C ALA A 124 -20.21 -1.68 0.68
N ARG A 125 -19.73 -2.17 1.82
CA ARG A 125 -18.34 -2.59 2.06
C ARG A 125 -18.31 -3.93 2.80
N LEU A 126 -17.19 -4.62 2.70
CA LEU A 126 -16.93 -5.85 3.45
C LEU A 126 -15.98 -5.60 4.61
N TRP A 127 -16.23 -6.29 5.71
CA TRP A 127 -15.27 -6.44 6.79
C TRP A 127 -15.33 -7.83 7.41
N ARG A 128 -14.27 -8.21 8.11
CA ARG A 128 -14.22 -9.34 9.03
C ARG A 128 -14.56 -8.86 10.43
N GLU A 129 -15.24 -9.72 11.17
CA GLU A 129 -15.66 -9.42 12.52
C GLU A 129 -15.41 -10.64 13.41
N ASP A 130 -14.67 -10.45 14.50
CA ASP A 130 -14.39 -11.51 15.48
C ASP A 130 -15.71 -12.17 15.94
N GLY A 131 -15.78 -13.50 15.85
CA GLY A 131 -16.95 -14.27 16.25
C GLY A 131 -18.04 -14.41 15.17
N VAL A 132 -17.88 -13.79 14.00
CA VAL A 132 -18.75 -14.00 12.84
C VAL A 132 -18.08 -14.98 11.88
N ALA A 133 -18.74 -16.10 11.60
CA ALA A 133 -18.25 -17.11 10.64
C ALA A 133 -18.48 -16.68 9.18
N GLY A 134 -17.77 -15.65 8.72
CA GLY A 134 -17.84 -15.16 7.34
C GLY A 134 -17.40 -13.71 7.14
N ARG A 135 -18.15 -12.95 6.33
CA ARG A 135 -17.94 -11.50 6.11
C ARG A 135 -19.20 -10.73 6.48
N VAL A 136 -19.02 -9.51 6.95
CA VAL A 136 -20.14 -8.59 7.16
C VAL A 136 -20.17 -7.60 6.01
N VAL A 137 -21.30 -7.55 5.30
CA VAL A 137 -21.60 -6.56 4.28
C VAL A 137 -22.33 -5.39 4.93
N VAL A 138 -21.79 -4.19 4.77
CA VAL A 138 -22.27 -2.99 5.46
C VAL A 138 -22.56 -1.89 4.47
N ALA A 139 -23.84 -1.53 4.35
CA ALA A 139 -24.31 -0.43 3.50
C ALA A 139 -24.73 0.75 4.37
N ARG A 140 -24.33 1.97 4.00
CA ARG A 140 -24.76 3.18 4.69
C ARG A 140 -25.43 4.14 3.73
N HIS A 141 -26.57 4.66 4.13
CA HIS A 141 -27.33 5.61 3.33
C HIS A 141 -27.68 6.83 4.18
N THR A 142 -27.33 8.01 3.69
CA THR A 142 -27.54 9.26 4.43
C THR A 142 -28.73 10.04 3.88
N ARG A 143 -29.50 10.68 4.75
CA ARG A 143 -30.60 11.59 4.38
C ARG A 143 -31.66 10.95 3.47
N ILE A 144 -32.02 9.69 3.70
CA ILE A 144 -33.08 8.98 2.96
C ILE A 144 -34.25 8.59 3.88
N GLY A 145 -35.45 8.47 3.32
CA GLY A 145 -36.63 8.01 4.05
C GLY A 145 -36.62 6.49 4.28
N ARG A 146 -37.42 6.03 5.26
CA ARG A 146 -37.52 4.61 5.63
C ARG A 146 -37.89 3.69 4.46
N ALA A 147 -38.83 4.09 3.62
CA ALA A 147 -39.26 3.30 2.46
C ALA A 147 -38.13 3.09 1.44
N GLU A 148 -37.33 4.13 1.20
CA GLU A 148 -36.16 4.05 0.31
C GLU A 148 -35.06 3.17 0.91
N SER A 149 -34.80 3.33 2.20
CA SER A 149 -33.84 2.49 2.94
C SER A 149 -34.23 1.02 2.86
N HIS A 150 -35.50 0.70 3.11
CA HIS A 150 -36.01 -0.67 3.00
C HIS A 150 -35.89 -1.22 1.58
N ARG A 151 -36.20 -0.43 0.55
CA ARG A 151 -36.04 -0.84 -0.85
C ARG A 151 -34.60 -1.22 -1.17
N ARG A 152 -33.62 -0.41 -0.74
CA ARG A 152 -32.18 -0.68 -0.94
C ARG A 152 -31.72 -1.92 -0.16
N PHE A 153 -32.17 -2.06 1.08
CA PHE A 153 -31.87 -3.24 1.90
C PHE A 153 -32.35 -4.54 1.25
N THR A 154 -33.60 -4.55 0.78
CA THR A 154 -34.19 -5.71 0.10
C THR A 154 -33.48 -6.01 -1.22
N ALA A 155 -33.04 -4.99 -1.96
CA ALA A 155 -32.25 -5.19 -3.17
C ALA A 155 -30.88 -5.82 -2.87
N LEU A 156 -30.20 -5.38 -1.81
CA LEU A 156 -28.93 -5.96 -1.36
C LEU A 156 -29.12 -7.42 -0.91
N LEU A 157 -30.16 -7.71 -0.12
CA LEU A 157 -30.50 -9.08 0.27
C LEU A 157 -30.77 -9.99 -0.93
N ALA A 158 -31.48 -9.48 -1.95
CA ALA A 158 -31.79 -10.25 -3.15
C ALA A 158 -30.52 -10.60 -3.95
N ASP A 159 -29.61 -9.64 -4.13
CA ASP A 159 -28.34 -9.87 -4.82
C ASP A 159 -27.40 -10.81 -4.04
N LEU A 160 -27.49 -10.82 -2.71
CA LEU A 160 -26.78 -11.75 -1.84
C LEU A 160 -27.43 -13.13 -1.77
N GLY A 161 -28.57 -13.37 -2.43
CA GLY A 161 -29.33 -14.62 -2.30
C GLY A 161 -28.62 -15.90 -2.77
N ALA A 162 -27.47 -15.77 -3.46
CA ALA A 162 -26.59 -16.89 -3.79
C ALA A 162 -25.64 -17.28 -2.64
N HIS A 163 -25.54 -16.44 -1.61
CA HIS A 163 -24.72 -16.61 -0.41
C HIS A 163 -25.62 -16.88 0.80
N ASP A 164 -25.09 -17.58 1.82
CA ASP A 164 -25.85 -17.88 3.04
C ASP A 164 -25.83 -16.67 3.98
N VAL A 165 -26.94 -15.93 4.07
CA VAL A 165 -27.04 -14.76 4.95
C VAL A 165 -27.45 -15.22 6.34
N LEU A 166 -26.50 -15.18 7.27
CA LEU A 166 -26.63 -15.66 8.65
C LEU A 166 -27.43 -14.70 9.55
N ASP A 167 -27.22 -13.39 9.36
CA ASP A 167 -27.95 -12.33 10.06
C ASP A 167 -28.10 -11.11 9.16
N ALA A 168 -29.21 -10.40 9.25
CA ALA A 168 -29.47 -9.21 8.45
C ALA A 168 -30.26 -8.18 9.25
N ARG A 169 -29.65 -7.02 9.51
CA ARG A 169 -30.24 -5.95 10.32
C ARG A 169 -30.19 -4.62 9.61
N ALA A 170 -31.26 -3.84 9.73
CA ALA A 170 -31.33 -2.46 9.29
C ALA A 170 -31.55 -1.55 10.50
N TRP A 171 -30.64 -0.62 10.69
CA TRP A 171 -30.63 0.32 11.80
C TRP A 171 -30.81 1.75 11.33
N HIS A 172 -31.55 2.54 12.09
CA HIS A 172 -31.53 3.99 11.95
C HIS A 172 -30.47 4.60 12.87
N VAL A 173 -29.64 5.50 12.34
CA VAL A 173 -28.55 6.14 13.07
C VAL A 173 -29.07 7.45 13.67
N SER A 174 -29.43 7.42 14.95
CA SER A 174 -30.07 8.55 15.65
C SER A 174 -29.10 9.62 16.12
N ARG A 175 -27.83 9.28 16.33
CA ARG A 175 -26.75 10.21 16.68
C ARG A 175 -25.43 9.75 16.06
N PRO A 176 -24.98 10.39 14.96
CA PRO A 176 -23.58 10.36 14.61
C PRO A 176 -22.87 11.44 15.44
N GLN A 177 -22.16 11.08 16.51
CA GLN A 177 -21.26 12.03 17.16
C GLN A 177 -19.88 11.88 16.52
N SER A 178 -19.66 12.58 15.40
CA SER A 178 -18.30 12.76 14.89
C SER A 178 -17.69 14.00 15.57
N LEU A 179 -16.95 13.78 16.66
CA LEU A 179 -15.64 14.40 16.65
C LEU A 179 -14.89 13.64 15.57
N ILE A 180 -14.66 14.32 14.45
CA ILE A 180 -13.83 13.86 13.35
C ILE A 180 -14.52 12.80 12.47
N GLY A 181 -15.12 13.26 11.37
CA GLY A 181 -15.48 12.44 10.20
C GLY A 181 -14.25 11.89 9.47
N THR A 182 -13.23 11.41 10.19
CA THR A 182 -11.95 10.95 9.63
C THR A 182 -11.37 9.67 10.24
N HIS A 183 -12.01 9.02 11.21
CA HIS A 183 -11.44 7.79 11.82
C HIS A 183 -11.77 6.53 11.02
N LEU A 184 -12.97 6.49 10.43
CA LEU A 184 -13.28 5.64 9.28
C LEU A 184 -13.34 6.58 8.07
N ARG A 185 -12.20 7.07 7.56
CA ARG A 185 -12.23 7.74 6.24
C ARG A 185 -12.67 6.70 5.22
N TRP A 186 -13.98 6.69 4.94
CA TRP A 186 -14.66 6.04 3.81
C TRP A 186 -14.29 6.64 2.45
N HIS A 187 -13.29 7.52 2.44
CA HIS A 187 -12.60 8.01 1.27
C HIS A 187 -11.14 7.63 1.46
N VAL A 188 -10.57 6.95 0.46
CA VAL A 188 -9.14 7.01 0.20
C VAL A 188 -8.72 8.46 0.47
N PRO A 189 -7.77 8.75 1.36
CA PRO A 189 -7.07 10.00 1.23
C PRO A 189 -6.51 9.92 -0.19
N THR A 190 -7.18 10.54 -1.16
CA THR A 190 -6.52 11.08 -2.32
C THR A 190 -5.50 11.98 -1.67
N GLY A 191 -4.31 11.42 -1.48
CA GLY A 191 -3.19 12.09 -0.90
C GLY A 191 -2.84 13.19 -1.88
N ASP A 192 -3.60 14.27 -1.84
CA ASP A 192 -3.05 15.59 -2.05
C ASP A 192 -2.12 15.81 -0.84
N ARG A 193 -1.04 15.03 -0.80
CA ARG A 193 0.21 15.51 -0.24
C ARG A 193 0.40 16.85 -0.95
N PRO A 194 0.63 17.95 -0.22
CA PRO A 194 0.87 19.23 -0.85
C PRO A 194 1.95 19.01 -1.91
N ARG A 195 1.55 19.16 -3.18
CA ARG A 195 2.44 19.00 -4.33
C ARG A 195 3.48 20.10 -4.18
N ILE A 196 4.65 19.77 -3.65
CA ILE A 196 5.75 20.72 -3.55
C ILE A 196 6.24 20.92 -4.97
N PRO A 197 6.12 22.13 -5.55
CA PRO A 197 6.75 22.40 -6.84
C PRO A 197 8.25 22.19 -6.66
N ALA A 198 8.87 21.28 -7.42
CA ALA A 198 10.29 20.92 -7.28
C ALA A 198 11.26 22.05 -7.66
N THR A 199 10.73 23.22 -8.03
CA THR A 199 11.50 24.37 -8.48
C THR A 199 11.89 25.24 -7.30
N SER A 200 12.91 24.87 -6.51
CA SER A 200 13.79 25.88 -5.89
C SER A 200 14.93 25.35 -5.03
N VAL A 201 14.94 24.07 -4.61
CA VAL A 201 15.95 23.65 -3.65
C VAL A 201 17.27 23.37 -4.37
N ALA A 202 18.32 24.12 -4.02
CA ALA A 202 19.65 23.94 -4.59
C ALA A 202 20.31 22.68 -4.03
N ALA A 203 21.15 22.02 -4.85
CA ALA A 203 22.02 20.96 -4.35
C ALA A 203 22.91 21.48 -3.20
N GLY A 204 23.11 20.66 -2.16
CA GLY A 204 23.87 21.04 -0.97
C GLY A 204 23.11 21.87 0.07
N THR A 205 21.79 22.08 -0.09
CA THR A 205 20.95 22.69 0.95
C THR A 205 20.87 21.76 2.18
N PRO A 206 21.01 22.27 3.42
CA PRO A 206 20.85 21.44 4.62
C PRO A 206 19.51 20.71 4.65
N GLY A 207 19.54 19.40 4.90
CA GLY A 207 18.34 18.54 4.91
C GLY A 207 17.97 17.96 3.55
N VAL A 208 18.75 18.22 2.50
CA VAL A 208 18.61 17.62 1.17
C VAL A 208 19.74 16.60 0.94
N PRO A 209 19.43 15.41 0.39
CA PRO A 209 20.44 14.39 0.08
C PRO A 209 21.52 14.88 -0.89
N ALA A 210 22.75 14.40 -0.75
CA ALA A 210 23.85 14.73 -1.68
C ALA A 210 23.58 14.23 -3.11
N THR A 211 22.76 13.19 -3.24
CA THR A 211 22.30 12.61 -4.51
C THR A 211 21.18 13.40 -5.19
N TYR A 212 20.71 14.50 -4.59
CA TYR A 212 19.78 15.42 -5.23
C TYR A 212 20.51 16.34 -6.22
N LEU A 213 20.45 15.98 -7.50
CA LEU A 213 21.07 16.70 -8.60
C LEU A 213 20.01 17.35 -9.50
N PRO A 214 19.68 18.65 -9.32
CA PRO A 214 18.71 19.35 -10.16
C PRO A 214 19.22 19.55 -11.58
N ILE A 215 18.37 19.26 -12.57
CA ILE A 215 18.66 19.47 -13.98
C ILE A 215 18.13 20.87 -14.37
N PRO A 216 18.99 21.83 -14.76
CA PRO A 216 18.55 23.18 -15.10
C PRO A 216 17.63 23.19 -16.33
N GLY A 217 16.58 24.02 -16.29
CA GLY A 217 15.72 24.28 -17.45
C GLY A 217 14.69 23.20 -17.77
N VAL A 218 14.54 22.20 -16.89
CA VAL A 218 13.51 21.16 -17.02
C VAL A 218 12.59 21.18 -15.81
N GLU A 219 11.29 21.11 -16.04
CA GLU A 219 10.31 20.93 -14.97
C GLU A 219 10.34 19.48 -14.48
N HIS A 220 10.70 19.30 -13.21
CA HIS A 220 10.63 18.02 -12.53
C HIS A 220 9.48 18.02 -11.53
N ARG A 221 8.83 16.87 -11.39
CA ARG A 221 7.98 16.61 -10.21
C ARG A 221 8.88 16.13 -9.08
N ALA A 222 8.65 16.65 -7.87
CA ALA A 222 9.30 16.12 -6.68
C ALA A 222 8.63 14.78 -6.36
N VAL A 223 9.42 13.71 -6.41
CA VAL A 223 8.95 12.35 -6.16
C VAL A 223 9.48 11.91 -4.82
N PHE A 224 8.59 11.53 -3.91
CA PHE A 224 9.00 11.05 -2.59
C PHE A 224 9.78 9.75 -2.72
N ASP A 225 10.92 9.67 -2.05
CA ASP A 225 11.78 8.49 -2.02
C ASP A 225 11.90 7.96 -0.58
N PRO A 226 11.21 6.85 -0.25
CA PRO A 226 11.26 6.26 1.08
C PRO A 226 12.67 5.92 1.56
N ALA A 227 13.62 5.63 0.65
CA ALA A 227 14.99 5.29 0.99
C ALA A 227 15.79 6.47 1.56
N LEU A 228 15.24 7.69 1.44
CA LEU A 228 15.81 8.94 1.90
C LEU A 228 15.02 9.54 3.09
N LYS A 229 14.14 8.77 3.75
CA LYS A 229 13.27 9.24 4.85
C LYS A 229 13.99 9.86 6.05
N GLN A 230 15.31 9.64 6.18
CA GLN A 230 16.17 10.29 7.16
C GLN A 230 16.36 11.79 6.88
N PHE A 231 16.07 12.23 5.65
CA PHE A 231 16.06 13.63 5.25
C PHE A 231 14.65 14.23 5.39
N PRO A 232 14.51 15.46 5.93
CA PRO A 232 13.23 16.17 5.94
C PRO A 232 12.63 16.33 4.54
N GLU A 233 13.50 16.50 3.54
CA GLU A 233 13.16 16.61 2.12
C GLU A 233 13.57 15.32 1.38
N ALA A 234 12.96 14.19 1.76
CA ALA A 234 13.16 12.86 1.18
C ALA A 234 12.58 12.76 -0.26
N TYR A 235 13.02 13.64 -1.15
CA TYR A 235 12.56 13.74 -2.52
C TYR A 235 13.70 13.52 -3.51
N ARG A 236 13.36 12.87 -4.63
CA ARG A 236 14.19 12.80 -5.83
C ARG A 236 13.47 13.48 -6.99
N HIS A 237 14.23 13.85 -8.03
CA HIS A 237 13.61 14.25 -9.31
C HIS A 237 12.84 13.09 -9.94
N GLY A 238 11.58 13.33 -10.27
CA GLY A 238 10.84 12.51 -11.21
C GLY A 238 11.42 12.63 -12.62
N GLU A 239 10.93 11.76 -13.50
CA GLU A 239 11.28 11.80 -14.92
C GLU A 239 10.94 13.19 -15.51
N PRO A 240 11.81 13.75 -16.37
CA PRO A 240 11.57 15.05 -16.97
C PRO A 240 10.32 15.06 -17.85
N GLY A 241 9.51 16.12 -17.69
CA GLY A 241 8.37 16.37 -18.55
C GLY A 241 8.81 16.98 -19.89
N PHE A 242 8.60 16.26 -21.00
CA PHE A 242 8.90 16.77 -22.34
C PHE A 242 7.62 17.14 -23.08
N THR A 243 7.60 18.33 -23.69
CA THR A 243 6.54 18.74 -24.63
C THR A 243 6.78 18.20 -26.04
N ASP A 244 8.04 17.92 -26.41
CA ASP A 244 8.45 17.33 -27.68
C ASP A 244 8.64 15.80 -27.56
N PRO A 245 7.79 14.97 -28.20
CA PRO A 245 7.90 13.51 -28.15
C PRO A 245 9.21 12.96 -28.72
N ASP A 246 9.80 13.59 -29.73
CA ASP A 246 11.03 13.11 -30.36
C ASP A 246 12.24 13.35 -29.45
N LEU A 247 12.28 14.52 -28.79
CA LEU A 247 13.27 14.80 -27.75
C LEU A 247 13.13 13.81 -26.59
N ALA A 248 11.89 13.54 -26.15
CA ALA A 248 11.62 12.56 -25.10
C ALA A 248 12.13 11.16 -25.48
N GLY A 249 11.90 10.73 -26.72
CA GLY A 249 12.37 9.45 -27.25
C GLY A 249 13.90 9.35 -27.26
N ARG A 250 14.59 10.38 -27.77
CA ARG A 250 16.06 10.42 -27.78
C ARG A 250 16.65 10.43 -26.37
N TRP A 251 16.08 11.21 -25.47
CA TRP A 251 16.52 11.29 -24.08
C TRP A 251 16.38 9.95 -23.36
N ARG A 252 15.23 9.27 -23.48
CA ARG A 252 15.02 7.93 -22.88
C ARG A 252 15.96 6.88 -23.46
N ALA A 253 16.15 6.88 -24.77
CA ALA A 253 17.09 5.96 -25.43
C ALA A 253 18.53 6.17 -24.95
N HIS A 254 18.96 7.42 -24.77
CA HIS A 254 20.28 7.76 -24.26
C HIS A 254 20.46 7.33 -22.79
N ARG A 255 19.49 7.62 -21.93
CA ARG A 255 19.49 7.15 -20.53
C ARG A 255 19.53 5.63 -20.44
N ARG A 256 18.77 4.93 -21.28
CA ARG A 256 18.77 3.46 -21.34
C ARG A 256 20.13 2.91 -21.76
N ALA A 257 20.79 3.53 -22.74
CA ALA A 257 22.14 3.15 -23.11
C ALA A 257 23.13 3.34 -21.94
N ALA A 258 22.97 4.40 -21.14
CA ALA A 258 23.79 4.62 -19.94
C ALA A 258 23.55 3.56 -18.85
N LEU A 259 22.30 3.17 -18.61
CA LEU A 259 21.97 2.07 -17.69
C LEU A 259 22.58 0.74 -18.16
N ALA A 260 22.40 0.38 -19.44
CA ALA A 260 22.96 -0.83 -20.02
C ALA A 260 24.49 -0.84 -19.96
N HIS A 261 25.14 0.32 -20.16
CA HIS A 261 26.58 0.45 -20.03
C HIS A 261 27.06 0.15 -18.61
N VAL A 262 26.37 0.67 -17.58
CA VAL A 262 26.71 0.36 -16.18
C VAL A 262 26.51 -1.13 -15.88
N LEU A 263 25.45 -1.76 -16.39
CA LEU A 263 25.26 -3.21 -16.28
C LEU A 263 26.42 -3.99 -16.91
N GLY A 264 26.88 -3.59 -18.10
CA GLY A 264 28.02 -4.22 -18.78
C GLY A 264 29.33 -4.05 -18.02
N LEU A 265 29.56 -2.89 -17.40
CA LEU A 265 30.71 -2.68 -16.52
C LEU A 265 30.66 -3.61 -15.30
N VAL A 266 29.50 -3.78 -14.67
CA VAL A 266 29.35 -4.74 -13.56
C VAL A 266 29.63 -6.15 -14.06
N ALA A 267 29.01 -6.57 -15.17
CA ALA A 267 29.08 -7.92 -15.72
C ALA A 267 30.51 -8.35 -16.12
N THR A 268 31.35 -7.40 -16.51
CA THR A 268 32.71 -7.64 -16.99
C THR A 268 33.80 -7.36 -15.95
N SER A 269 33.41 -7.02 -14.72
CA SER A 269 34.33 -6.71 -13.61
C SER A 269 34.29 -7.77 -12.52
N ASP A 270 35.21 -7.66 -11.56
CA ASP A 270 35.24 -8.49 -10.34
C ASP A 270 33.99 -8.30 -9.45
N LEU A 271 33.14 -7.31 -9.76
CA LEU A 271 31.86 -7.08 -9.07
C LEU A 271 30.80 -8.13 -9.47
N ALA A 272 30.92 -8.77 -10.63
CA ALA A 272 29.93 -9.70 -11.17
C ALA A 272 29.59 -10.84 -10.21
N ASP A 273 30.59 -11.37 -9.50
CA ASP A 273 30.41 -12.47 -8.54
C ASP A 273 29.87 -12.01 -7.18
N SER A 274 29.89 -10.70 -6.90
CA SER A 274 29.50 -10.11 -5.63
C SER A 274 28.15 -9.40 -5.67
N LEU A 275 27.57 -9.17 -6.86
CA LEU A 275 26.36 -8.37 -7.04
C LEU A 275 25.27 -9.17 -7.73
N VAL A 276 24.09 -9.20 -7.11
CA VAL A 276 22.87 -9.81 -7.65
C VAL A 276 21.91 -8.70 -8.04
N LEU A 277 21.62 -8.58 -9.34
CA LEU A 277 20.66 -7.62 -9.87
C LEU A 277 19.24 -7.93 -9.36
N ARG A 278 18.50 -6.89 -8.99
CA ARG A 278 17.10 -6.99 -8.60
C ARG A 278 16.30 -5.77 -9.10
N GLY A 279 15.05 -5.68 -8.66
CA GLY A 279 14.24 -4.50 -8.86
C GLY A 279 13.83 -4.30 -10.32
N SER A 280 13.63 -3.04 -10.70
CA SER A 280 12.95 -2.69 -11.95
C SER A 280 13.75 -2.97 -13.22
N ALA A 281 15.08 -3.02 -13.13
CA ALA A 281 15.92 -3.37 -14.26
C ALA A 281 15.75 -4.85 -14.65
N ALA A 282 15.66 -5.76 -13.68
CA ALA A 282 15.41 -7.19 -13.94
C ALA A 282 14.06 -7.44 -14.63
N MET A 283 13.04 -6.65 -14.28
CA MET A 283 11.70 -6.74 -14.88
C MET A 283 11.71 -6.65 -16.41
N ARG A 284 12.65 -5.89 -17.00
CA ARG A 284 12.72 -5.71 -18.47
C ARG A 284 13.13 -6.97 -19.22
N ALA A 285 13.81 -7.92 -18.58
CA ALA A 285 14.12 -9.20 -19.20
C ALA A 285 12.86 -10.08 -19.33
N TRP A 286 11.95 -10.02 -18.35
CA TRP A 286 10.70 -10.79 -18.37
C TRP A 286 9.58 -10.07 -19.12
N PHE A 287 9.58 -8.74 -19.12
CA PHE A 287 8.48 -7.90 -19.62
C PHE A 287 8.99 -6.75 -20.51
N PRO A 288 9.59 -7.03 -21.68
CA PRO A 288 10.24 -6.00 -22.50
C PRO A 288 9.30 -4.90 -23.02
N GLU A 289 8.00 -5.18 -23.14
CA GLU A 289 6.99 -4.25 -23.65
C GLU A 289 6.14 -3.60 -22.55
N THR A 290 6.03 -4.24 -21.39
CA THR A 290 5.10 -3.83 -20.33
C THR A 290 5.79 -3.43 -19.03
N ALA A 291 7.06 -3.79 -18.81
CA ALA A 291 7.82 -3.21 -17.72
C ALA A 291 7.91 -1.70 -17.91
N ARG A 292 7.64 -0.97 -16.82
CA ARG A 292 7.98 0.45 -16.73
C ARG A 292 9.48 0.65 -16.94
N GLU A 293 9.87 1.85 -17.36
CA GLU A 293 11.30 2.19 -17.44
C GLU A 293 11.94 2.09 -16.03
N PRO A 294 13.14 1.47 -15.91
CA PRO A 294 13.84 1.41 -14.65
C PRO A 294 14.31 2.79 -14.22
N GLY A 295 14.04 3.14 -12.96
CA GLY A 295 14.48 4.41 -12.35
C GLY A 295 15.94 4.38 -11.91
N ASP A 296 16.43 3.17 -11.63
CA ASP A 296 17.66 2.84 -10.94
C ASP A 296 18.12 1.42 -11.31
N LEU A 297 19.36 1.09 -10.92
CA LEU A 297 19.88 -0.26 -10.88
C LEU A 297 20.01 -0.69 -9.43
N ASP A 298 19.25 -1.71 -9.02
CA ASP A 298 19.28 -2.24 -7.67
C ASP A 298 20.10 -3.53 -7.60
N PHE A 299 21.02 -3.62 -6.64
CA PHE A 299 21.82 -4.81 -6.38
C PHE A 299 21.75 -5.27 -4.93
N VAL A 300 21.76 -6.59 -4.71
CA VAL A 300 22.07 -7.21 -3.42
C VAL A 300 23.53 -7.67 -3.43
N VAL A 301 24.24 -7.39 -2.35
CA VAL A 301 25.63 -7.83 -2.16
C VAL A 301 25.70 -9.25 -1.63
N MET A 302 26.54 -10.07 -2.26
CA MET A 302 26.85 -11.43 -1.85
C MET A 302 28.31 -11.59 -1.38
N PRO A 303 28.58 -12.46 -0.39
CA PRO A 303 27.59 -13.10 0.49
C PRO A 303 26.93 -12.09 1.44
N ALA A 304 25.74 -12.41 1.97
CA ALA A 304 25.02 -11.55 2.91
C ALA A 304 25.82 -11.15 4.16
N SER A 305 26.83 -11.95 4.55
CA SER A 305 27.73 -11.64 5.66
C SER A 305 28.76 -10.55 5.37
N ARG A 306 28.82 -10.01 4.15
CA ARG A 306 29.73 -8.94 3.78
C ARG A 306 29.29 -7.63 4.43
N GLU A 307 30.20 -7.04 5.20
CA GLU A 307 29.97 -5.74 5.85
C GLU A 307 29.80 -4.63 4.80
N ALA A 308 28.97 -3.64 5.14
CA ALA A 308 28.79 -2.46 4.31
C ALA A 308 30.07 -1.62 4.30
N GLY A 309 30.50 -1.25 3.09
CA GLY A 309 31.71 -0.48 2.89
C GLY A 309 31.70 0.24 1.53
N PRO A 310 32.49 1.33 1.39
CA PRO A 310 32.51 2.13 0.17
C PRO A 310 33.17 1.42 -1.01
N GLU A 311 33.93 0.34 -0.78
CA GLU A 311 34.85 -0.26 -1.76
C GLU A 311 34.14 -0.73 -3.04
N LEU A 312 32.92 -1.27 -2.92
CA LEU A 312 32.13 -1.72 -4.08
C LEU A 312 31.73 -0.55 -4.97
N LEU A 313 31.25 0.54 -4.35
CA LEU A 313 30.80 1.71 -5.10
C LEU A 313 31.98 2.51 -5.64
N ASP A 314 33.10 2.57 -4.90
CA ASP A 314 34.34 3.16 -5.39
C ASP A 314 34.91 2.39 -6.59
N ALA A 315 34.88 1.05 -6.56
CA ALA A 315 35.26 0.23 -7.70
C ALA A 315 34.35 0.48 -8.92
N LEU A 316 33.05 0.64 -8.70
CA LEU A 316 32.11 0.99 -9.77
C LEU A 316 32.39 2.40 -10.34
N ARG A 317 32.65 3.38 -9.47
CA ARG A 317 33.03 4.74 -9.89
C ARG A 317 34.32 4.74 -10.71
N GLU A 318 35.31 3.93 -10.29
CA GLU A 318 36.55 3.75 -11.04
C GLU A 318 36.28 3.16 -12.42
N ALA A 319 35.47 2.10 -12.49
CA ALA A 319 35.10 1.46 -13.74
C ALA A 319 34.40 2.44 -14.70
N VAL A 320 33.46 3.24 -14.20
CA VAL A 320 32.79 4.30 -14.98
C VAL A 320 33.77 5.40 -15.38
N ARG A 321 34.70 5.79 -14.51
CA ARG A 321 35.72 6.80 -14.84
C ARG A 321 36.67 6.32 -15.94
N ALA A 322 37.08 5.06 -15.88
CA ALA A 322 37.94 4.44 -16.89
C ALA A 322 37.21 4.20 -18.22
N ASN A 323 35.90 3.94 -18.16
CA ASN A 323 35.06 3.72 -19.32
C ASN A 323 33.70 4.44 -19.15
N PRO A 324 33.63 5.74 -19.48
CA PRO A 324 32.43 6.57 -19.25
C PRO A 324 31.26 6.27 -20.19
N GLY A 325 31.47 5.43 -21.21
CA GLY A 325 30.42 5.02 -22.13
C GLY A 325 29.63 6.20 -22.72
N PRO A 326 28.29 6.17 -22.68
CA PRO A 326 27.43 7.22 -23.25
C PRO A 326 27.35 8.46 -22.33
N GLY A 327 28.50 9.02 -21.95
CA GLY A 327 28.57 10.30 -21.24
C GLY A 327 28.36 10.25 -19.73
N LEU A 328 28.59 9.08 -19.10
CA LEU A 328 28.59 8.97 -17.63
C LEU A 328 29.80 9.69 -17.03
N ASP A 329 29.58 10.38 -15.91
CA ASP A 329 30.64 11.06 -15.16
C ASP A 329 30.95 10.33 -13.84
N GLY A 330 31.96 9.45 -13.87
CA GLY A 330 32.45 8.75 -12.68
C GLY A 330 33.19 9.64 -11.68
N SER A 331 33.66 10.82 -12.10
CA SER A 331 34.41 11.74 -11.24
C SER A 331 33.48 12.53 -10.32
N HIS A 332 32.29 12.88 -10.80
CA HIS A 332 31.28 13.64 -10.05
C HIS A 332 30.06 12.78 -9.71
N ALA A 333 30.29 11.60 -9.12
CA ALA A 333 29.25 10.67 -8.72
C ALA A 333 29.04 10.73 -7.19
N PRO A 334 28.10 11.55 -6.66
CA PRO A 334 27.82 11.60 -5.23
C PRO A 334 27.32 10.24 -4.72
N MET A 335 27.65 9.97 -3.45
CA MET A 335 27.21 8.80 -2.72
C MET A 335 26.36 9.21 -1.51
N GLU A 336 25.44 8.34 -1.12
CA GLU A 336 24.58 8.55 0.05
C GLU A 336 24.32 7.23 0.75
N ASP A 337 24.26 7.29 2.08
CA ASP A 337 23.75 6.17 2.87
C ASP A 337 22.23 6.14 2.71
N ILE A 338 21.70 5.03 2.21
CA ILE A 338 20.26 4.86 2.01
C ILE A 338 19.75 3.75 2.92
N TRP A 339 18.53 3.91 3.42
CA TRP A 339 17.86 2.89 4.21
C TRP A 339 16.79 2.23 3.35
N THR A 340 17.15 1.14 2.69
CA THR A 340 16.27 0.45 1.75
C THR A 340 15.22 -0.32 2.55
N TYR A 341 13.98 0.17 2.50
CA TYR A 341 12.79 -0.45 3.11
C TYR A 341 12.92 -0.71 4.62
N GLU A 342 13.70 0.12 5.32
CA GLU A 342 13.87 0.12 6.77
C GLU A 342 14.58 -1.10 7.38
N ARG A 343 15.03 -2.04 6.54
CA ARG A 343 15.52 -3.36 6.99
C ARG A 343 16.99 -3.61 6.70
N ALA A 344 17.47 -3.06 5.59
CA ALA A 344 18.81 -3.35 5.12
C ALA A 344 19.60 -2.07 4.92
N GLU A 345 20.86 -2.14 5.33
CA GLU A 345 21.83 -1.09 5.09
C GLU A 345 22.12 -1.00 3.59
N GLY A 346 21.95 0.19 3.02
CA GLY A 346 22.19 0.43 1.61
C GLY A 346 23.16 1.57 1.36
N ARG A 347 23.71 1.58 0.16
CA ARG A 347 24.49 2.69 -0.39
C ARG A 347 23.99 3.02 -1.78
N ARG A 348 23.86 4.32 -2.06
CA ARG A 348 23.50 4.84 -3.37
C ARG A 348 24.69 5.56 -3.98
N VAL A 349 24.90 5.38 -5.29
CA VAL A 349 25.72 6.26 -6.11
C VAL A 349 24.89 6.78 -7.27
N VAL A 350 25.02 8.06 -7.60
CA VAL A 350 24.34 8.67 -8.75
C VAL A 350 25.37 9.19 -9.73
N PHE A 351 25.37 8.65 -10.95
CA PHE A 351 26.21 9.11 -12.04
C PHE A 351 25.46 10.14 -12.88
N PRO A 352 25.96 11.39 -12.99
CA PRO A 352 25.48 12.32 -14.00
C PRO A 352 25.73 11.75 -15.40
N VAL A 353 24.80 12.00 -16.33
CA VAL A 353 24.90 11.56 -17.73
C VAL A 353 24.66 12.77 -18.62
N ARG A 354 25.62 13.02 -19.53
CA ARG A 354 25.60 14.18 -20.44
C ARG A 354 25.71 13.75 -21.88
N ALA A 355 24.84 14.30 -22.72
CA ALA A 355 24.93 14.21 -24.16
C ALA A 355 24.65 15.56 -24.81
N GLU A 356 25.36 15.84 -25.90
CA GLU A 356 25.13 17.03 -26.69
C GLU A 356 23.68 17.05 -27.24
N GLY A 357 22.99 18.18 -27.05
CA GLY A 357 21.63 18.36 -27.54
C GLY A 357 20.53 17.67 -26.74
N LEU A 358 20.86 17.05 -25.60
CA LEU A 358 19.89 16.47 -24.66
C LEU A 358 19.99 17.13 -23.29
N PRO A 359 18.88 17.35 -22.57
CA PRO A 359 18.96 17.68 -21.15
C PRO A 359 19.73 16.62 -20.37
N GLU A 360 20.46 17.04 -19.33
CA GLU A 360 21.20 16.10 -18.49
C GLU A 360 20.27 15.01 -17.93
N SER A 361 20.84 13.82 -17.71
CA SER A 361 20.14 12.72 -17.05
C SER A 361 21.05 12.10 -15.99
N ARG A 362 20.64 10.98 -15.40
CA ARG A 362 21.40 10.29 -14.37
C ARG A 362 21.14 8.80 -14.37
N VAL A 363 22.15 8.05 -13.94
CA VAL A 363 22.04 6.64 -13.57
C VAL A 363 22.23 6.53 -12.07
N GLN A 364 21.22 6.06 -11.38
CA GLN A 364 21.28 5.74 -9.96
C GLN A 364 21.58 4.25 -9.81
N VAL A 365 22.51 3.91 -8.92
CA VAL A 365 22.82 2.54 -8.53
C VAL A 365 22.69 2.42 -7.02
N ASP A 366 21.82 1.52 -6.60
CA ASP A 366 21.55 1.22 -5.20
C ASP A 366 22.08 -0.17 -4.89
N VAL A 367 22.85 -0.27 -3.82
CA VAL A 367 23.48 -1.52 -3.38
C VAL A 367 23.07 -1.79 -1.95
N VAL A 368 22.52 -2.98 -1.71
CA VAL A 368 21.99 -3.40 -0.40
C VAL A 368 22.88 -4.49 0.19
N PHE A 369 23.25 -4.33 1.46
CA PHE A 369 24.10 -5.24 2.23
C PHE A 369 23.26 -6.00 3.27
N GLY A 370 23.74 -7.18 3.70
CA GLY A 370 23.08 -7.94 4.76
C GLY A 370 21.78 -8.66 4.37
N GLU A 371 21.26 -8.44 3.17
CA GLU A 371 20.02 -9.04 2.70
C GLU A 371 20.23 -10.53 2.38
N ASN A 372 19.41 -11.39 2.98
CA ASN A 372 19.43 -12.82 2.69
C ASN A 372 18.67 -13.14 1.40
N LEU A 373 19.19 -14.07 0.60
CA LEU A 373 18.52 -14.59 -0.59
C LEU A 373 17.93 -15.98 -0.28
N PRO A 374 16.65 -16.09 0.11
CA PRO A 374 16.03 -17.38 0.43
C PRO A 374 15.88 -18.29 -0.79
N ILE A 375 15.91 -17.70 -1.99
CA ILE A 375 16.06 -18.40 -3.26
C ILE A 375 17.40 -17.99 -3.86
N PRO A 376 18.27 -18.95 -4.26
CA PRO A 376 19.54 -18.61 -4.91
C PRO A 376 19.35 -17.76 -6.16
N PRO A 377 20.29 -16.84 -6.47
CA PRO A 377 20.22 -16.06 -7.69
C PRO A 377 20.46 -16.93 -8.93
N GLU A 378 19.95 -16.49 -10.07
CA GLU A 378 20.11 -17.16 -11.37
C GLU A 378 20.68 -16.19 -12.42
N PRO A 379 21.38 -16.69 -13.45
CA PRO A 379 21.83 -15.83 -14.54
C PRO A 379 20.64 -15.26 -15.31
N LEU A 380 20.61 -13.93 -15.50
CA LEU A 380 19.58 -13.22 -16.26
C LEU A 380 20.25 -12.30 -17.28
N THR A 381 19.76 -12.35 -18.53
CA THR A 381 20.22 -11.43 -19.58
C THR A 381 19.33 -10.18 -19.61
N VAL A 382 19.90 -9.02 -19.31
CA VAL A 382 19.22 -7.71 -19.32
C VAL A 382 19.98 -6.78 -20.25
N ASP A 383 19.29 -6.20 -21.24
CA ASP A 383 19.89 -5.28 -22.24
C ASP A 383 21.17 -5.84 -22.93
N GLY A 384 21.25 -7.16 -23.08
CA GLY A 384 22.37 -7.87 -23.72
C GLY A 384 23.47 -8.36 -22.77
N GLU A 385 23.42 -7.95 -21.50
CA GLU A 385 24.40 -8.31 -20.48
C GLU A 385 23.87 -9.43 -19.60
N THR A 386 24.70 -10.43 -19.26
CA THR A 386 24.30 -11.53 -18.37
C THR A 386 24.93 -11.35 -17.00
N LEU A 387 24.08 -11.29 -15.98
CA LEU A 387 24.44 -11.04 -14.58
C LEU A 387 23.74 -12.08 -13.69
N TRP A 388 24.25 -12.28 -12.47
CA TRP A 388 23.43 -12.89 -11.43
C TRP A 388 22.27 -11.96 -11.09
N ALA A 389 21.06 -12.50 -11.02
CA ALA A 389 19.87 -11.75 -10.67
C ALA A 389 18.96 -12.54 -9.72
N ALA A 390 18.15 -11.82 -8.96
CA ALA A 390 17.04 -12.42 -8.23
C ALA A 390 16.06 -13.06 -9.23
N THR A 391 15.55 -14.24 -8.90
CA THR A 391 14.54 -14.89 -9.73
C THR A 391 13.25 -14.07 -9.77
N ALA A 392 12.39 -14.34 -10.75
CA ALA A 392 11.06 -13.72 -10.81
C ALA A 392 10.24 -14.04 -9.55
N GLU A 393 10.37 -15.27 -9.02
CA GLU A 393 9.71 -15.72 -7.79
C GLU A 393 10.18 -14.91 -6.57
N LEU A 394 11.50 -14.76 -6.39
CA LEU A 394 12.03 -13.98 -5.27
C LEU A 394 11.65 -12.50 -5.39
N SER A 395 11.66 -11.97 -6.62
CA SER A 395 11.22 -10.61 -6.91
C SER A 395 9.75 -10.42 -6.52
N LEU A 396 8.87 -11.39 -6.81
CA LEU A 396 7.46 -11.34 -6.41
C LEU A 396 7.33 -11.38 -4.88
N ALA A 397 8.04 -12.30 -4.22
CA ALA A 397 8.02 -12.45 -2.77
C ALA A 397 8.40 -11.14 -2.06
N TRP A 398 9.47 -10.48 -2.52
CA TRP A 398 9.88 -9.18 -2.00
C TRP A 398 8.88 -8.06 -2.26
N LYS A 399 8.28 -7.99 -3.46
CA LYS A 399 7.25 -6.97 -3.76
C LYS A 399 6.05 -7.12 -2.82
N LEU A 400 5.62 -8.37 -2.56
CA LEU A 400 4.57 -8.64 -1.58
C LEU A 400 5.00 -8.23 -0.18
N GLN A 401 6.24 -8.54 0.22
CA GLN A 401 6.79 -8.10 1.50
C GLN A 401 6.69 -6.57 1.64
N TRP A 402 7.27 -5.80 0.70
CA TRP A 402 7.31 -4.33 0.75
C TRP A 402 5.91 -3.72 0.83
N LEU A 403 4.97 -4.24 0.03
CA LEU A 403 3.59 -3.75 0.05
C LEU A 403 2.92 -3.89 1.42
N HIS A 404 3.24 -4.92 2.21
CA HIS A 404 2.61 -5.17 3.51
C HIS A 404 3.34 -4.54 4.69
N THR A 405 4.66 -4.35 4.57
CA THR A 405 5.52 -4.10 5.74
C THR A 405 6.21 -2.75 5.71
N ASP A 406 6.29 -2.10 4.55
CA ASP A 406 6.90 -0.79 4.48
C ASP A 406 5.97 0.27 5.03
N MET A 407 6.54 1.27 5.71
CA MET A 407 5.79 2.43 6.18
C MET A 407 5.18 3.25 5.02
N TRP A 408 5.77 3.14 3.83
CA TRP A 408 5.38 3.88 2.63
C TRP A 408 5.27 2.97 1.40
N PRO A 409 4.29 2.05 1.35
CA PRO A 409 4.13 1.12 0.24
C PRO A 409 3.92 1.90 -1.08
N GLN A 410 4.61 1.53 -2.15
CA GLN A 410 4.60 2.30 -3.40
C GLN A 410 3.72 1.65 -4.46
N GLY A 411 3.02 2.48 -5.26
CA GLY A 411 2.21 1.99 -6.39
C GLY A 411 3.02 1.18 -7.40
N LYS A 412 4.28 1.56 -7.64
CA LYS A 412 5.20 0.84 -8.54
C LYS A 412 5.43 -0.62 -8.11
N ASP A 413 5.42 -0.89 -6.81
CA ASP A 413 5.62 -2.25 -6.29
C ASP A 413 4.37 -3.11 -6.51
N LEU A 414 3.17 -2.52 -6.43
CA LEU A 414 1.93 -3.19 -6.82
C LEU A 414 1.92 -3.51 -8.32
N TYR A 415 2.30 -2.55 -9.16
CA TYR A 415 2.38 -2.76 -10.60
C TYR A 415 3.32 -3.92 -10.95
N ASP A 416 4.54 -3.87 -10.43
CA ASP A 416 5.54 -4.91 -10.66
C ASP A 416 5.07 -6.28 -10.10
N ALA A 417 4.46 -6.31 -8.91
CA ALA A 417 3.92 -7.55 -8.30
C ALA A 417 2.83 -8.20 -9.17
N VAL A 418 1.97 -7.41 -9.80
CA VAL A 418 0.91 -7.94 -10.68
C VAL A 418 1.52 -8.59 -11.91
N LEU A 419 2.47 -7.91 -12.57
CA LEU A 419 3.15 -8.49 -13.73
C LEU A 419 3.88 -9.80 -13.37
N LEU A 420 4.56 -9.80 -12.22
CA LEU A 420 5.27 -10.98 -11.73
C LEU A 420 4.31 -12.12 -11.37
N ALA A 421 3.21 -11.86 -10.65
CA ALA A 421 2.23 -12.89 -10.29
C ALA A 421 1.50 -13.46 -11.50
N GLU A 422 1.31 -12.67 -12.57
CA GLU A 422 0.77 -13.16 -13.85
C GLU A 422 1.79 -13.99 -14.65
N HIS A 423 3.08 -13.94 -14.28
CA HIS A 423 4.18 -14.62 -14.96
C HIS A 423 4.72 -15.85 -14.22
N THR A 424 4.80 -15.79 -12.90
CA THR A 424 5.34 -16.84 -12.04
C THR A 424 4.46 -17.05 -10.82
N THR A 425 4.57 -18.24 -10.22
CA THR A 425 4.04 -18.50 -8.88
C THR A 425 5.07 -18.14 -7.82
N VAL A 426 4.60 -17.96 -6.58
CA VAL A 426 5.45 -17.84 -5.39
C VAL A 426 4.92 -18.74 -4.29
N ASP A 427 5.82 -19.41 -3.58
CA ASP A 427 5.42 -20.15 -2.37
C ASP A 427 4.88 -19.19 -1.30
N HIS A 428 3.62 -19.40 -0.89
CA HIS A 428 2.99 -18.61 0.16
C HIS A 428 3.71 -18.77 1.51
N GLY A 429 4.34 -19.93 1.77
CA GLY A 429 5.18 -20.15 2.94
C GLY A 429 6.36 -19.18 2.98
N LEU A 430 7.06 -19.02 1.85
CA LEU A 430 8.14 -18.05 1.70
C LEU A 430 7.66 -16.62 1.94
N VAL A 431 6.50 -16.23 1.40
CA VAL A 431 5.93 -14.89 1.65
C VAL A 431 5.69 -14.67 3.14
N ARG A 432 5.09 -15.64 3.83
CA ARG A 432 4.85 -15.57 5.28
C ARG A 432 6.16 -15.44 6.05
N ASP A 433 7.18 -16.19 5.68
CA ASP A 433 8.49 -16.14 6.34
C ASP A 433 9.19 -14.80 6.15
N LEU A 434 9.05 -14.16 4.98
CA LEU A 434 9.55 -12.80 4.73
C LEU A 434 8.77 -11.72 5.49
N LEU A 435 7.47 -11.94 5.74
CA LEU A 435 6.62 -11.02 6.50
C LEU A 435 6.83 -11.15 8.02
N ARG A 436 7.17 -12.35 8.50
CA ARG A 436 7.26 -12.69 9.93
C ARG A 436 8.15 -11.77 10.77
N PRO A 437 9.34 -11.31 10.31
CA PRO A 437 10.17 -10.41 11.09
C PRO A 437 9.46 -9.11 11.51
N GLU A 438 8.58 -8.59 10.65
CA GLU A 438 7.87 -7.33 10.89
C GLU A 438 6.46 -7.53 11.48
N LEU A 439 5.77 -8.59 11.03
CA LEU A 439 4.37 -8.82 11.40
C LEU A 439 4.20 -9.82 12.55
N GLY A 440 5.25 -10.55 12.94
CA GLY A 440 5.17 -11.62 13.94
C GLY A 440 4.18 -12.71 13.52
N GLU A 441 3.35 -13.17 14.46
CA GLU A 441 2.31 -14.18 14.22
C GLU A 441 1.25 -13.75 13.19
N ARG A 442 1.08 -12.43 12.96
CA ARG A 442 0.12 -11.94 11.95
C ARG A 442 0.53 -12.34 10.53
N ALA A 443 1.81 -12.63 10.30
CA ALA A 443 2.26 -13.16 9.02
C ALA A 443 1.58 -14.50 8.68
N ASP A 444 1.27 -15.34 9.67
CA ASP A 444 0.67 -16.65 9.45
C ASP A 444 -0.77 -16.56 8.90
N ALA A 445 -1.46 -15.44 9.15
CA ALA A 445 -2.78 -15.15 8.61
C ALA A 445 -2.77 -14.61 7.16
N TRP A 446 -1.58 -14.39 6.58
CA TRP A 446 -1.46 -13.88 5.22
C TRP A 446 -2.01 -14.87 4.19
N THR A 447 -2.79 -14.32 3.24
CA THR A 447 -3.39 -15.04 2.11
C THR A 447 -3.40 -14.13 0.86
N PRO A 448 -3.64 -14.67 -0.34
CA PRO A 448 -3.89 -13.85 -1.53
C PRO A 448 -4.98 -12.77 -1.36
N VAL A 449 -5.98 -13.00 -0.48
CA VAL A 449 -7.02 -12.01 -0.18
C VAL A 449 -6.47 -10.79 0.56
N SER A 450 -5.41 -10.96 1.36
CA SER A 450 -4.79 -9.89 2.14
C SER A 450 -4.35 -8.71 1.28
N VAL A 451 -4.01 -8.95 0.00
CA VAL A 451 -3.58 -7.87 -0.91
C VAL A 451 -4.71 -6.88 -1.21
N LEU A 452 -5.98 -7.26 -1.08
CA LEU A 452 -7.11 -6.37 -1.37
C LEU A 452 -7.21 -5.19 -0.41
N GLY A 453 -6.62 -5.29 0.79
CA GLY A 453 -6.58 -4.25 1.81
C GLY A 453 -5.40 -3.28 1.69
N LEU A 454 -4.49 -3.51 0.73
CA LEU A 454 -3.30 -2.68 0.57
C LEU A 454 -3.66 -1.27 0.09
N MET A 455 -2.88 -0.28 0.55
CA MET A 455 -3.00 1.12 0.14
C MET A 455 -1.66 1.70 -0.31
N PRO A 456 -1.07 1.16 -1.39
CA PRO A 456 0.15 1.73 -1.94
C PRO A 456 -0.11 3.13 -2.51
N ASP A 457 0.93 3.95 -2.58
CA ASP A 457 0.89 5.31 -3.17
C ASP A 457 0.69 5.24 -4.69
N TRP A 458 -0.54 4.96 -5.11
CA TRP A 458 -0.97 4.88 -6.50
C TRP A 458 -0.85 6.24 -7.24
N PRO A 459 -1.21 7.38 -6.63
CA PRO A 459 -0.96 8.69 -7.24
C PRO A 459 0.52 8.92 -7.57
N ASN A 460 1.44 8.56 -6.67
CA ASN A 460 2.88 8.70 -6.95
C ASN A 460 3.32 7.86 -8.17
N LEU A 461 2.83 6.61 -8.31
CA LEU A 461 3.07 5.84 -9.53
C LEU A 461 2.52 6.54 -10.78
N ARG A 462 1.29 7.07 -10.74
CA ARG A 462 0.68 7.75 -11.89
C ARG A 462 1.41 9.03 -12.28
N ASP A 463 2.06 9.68 -11.31
CA ASP A 463 2.91 10.84 -11.54
C ASP A 463 4.28 10.46 -12.14
N GLU A 464 4.85 9.32 -11.73
CA GLU A 464 6.11 8.79 -12.28
C GLU A 464 5.95 8.15 -13.66
N ASP A 465 4.89 7.37 -13.86
CA ASP A 465 4.58 6.65 -15.09
C ASP A 465 3.10 6.80 -15.48
N PRO A 466 2.75 7.89 -16.19
CA PRO A 466 1.38 8.13 -16.65
C PRO A 466 0.85 7.09 -17.64
N SER A 467 1.71 6.24 -18.19
CA SER A 467 1.33 5.22 -19.18
C SER A 467 0.63 4.01 -18.55
N VAL A 468 0.86 3.76 -17.24
CA VAL A 468 0.24 2.65 -16.51
C VAL A 468 -1.28 2.86 -16.42
N PRO A 469 -2.13 2.04 -17.07
CA PRO A 469 -3.56 2.28 -17.14
C PRO A 469 -4.31 1.84 -15.88
N GLY A 470 -5.55 2.31 -15.73
CA GLY A 470 -6.49 1.81 -14.72
C GLY A 470 -6.32 2.38 -13.31
N GLU A 471 -7.15 1.88 -12.42
CA GLU A 471 -7.27 2.35 -11.03
C GLU A 471 -6.70 1.31 -10.05
N LEU A 472 -6.27 1.78 -8.87
CA LEU A 472 -5.70 0.96 -7.79
C LEU A 472 -6.49 -0.33 -7.55
N ASP A 473 -7.80 -0.21 -7.37
CA ASP A 473 -8.71 -1.33 -7.13
C ASP A 473 -8.63 -2.42 -8.22
N GLY A 474 -8.45 -2.03 -9.48
CA GLY A 474 -8.33 -2.97 -10.59
C GLY A 474 -7.04 -3.79 -10.47
N TRP A 475 -5.94 -3.14 -10.07
CA TRP A 475 -4.64 -3.79 -9.89
C TRP A 475 -4.59 -4.69 -8.66
N LEU A 476 -5.16 -4.28 -7.53
CA LEU A 476 -5.28 -5.13 -6.34
C LEU A 476 -6.08 -6.41 -6.63
N ARG A 477 -7.17 -6.30 -7.38
CA ARG A 477 -7.99 -7.45 -7.81
C ARG A 477 -7.24 -8.37 -8.77
N ARG A 478 -6.43 -7.82 -9.68
CA ARG A 478 -5.58 -8.63 -10.57
C ARG A 478 -4.53 -9.39 -9.77
N LEU A 479 -3.84 -8.71 -8.85
CA LEU A 479 -2.85 -9.35 -7.98
C LEU A 479 -3.47 -10.50 -7.18
N ALA A 480 -4.60 -10.25 -6.51
CA ALA A 480 -5.27 -11.27 -5.72
C ALA A 480 -5.60 -12.52 -6.56
N ARG A 481 -6.11 -12.33 -7.79
CA ARG A 481 -6.45 -13.44 -8.70
C ARG A 481 -5.21 -14.20 -9.18
N ALA A 482 -4.12 -13.50 -9.47
CA ALA A 482 -2.90 -14.11 -9.97
C ALA A 482 -2.16 -14.92 -8.88
N LEU A 483 -2.36 -14.58 -7.61
CA LEU A 483 -1.80 -15.30 -6.46
C LEU A 483 -2.66 -16.50 -5.99
N ALA A 484 -3.88 -16.64 -6.51
CA ALA A 484 -4.92 -17.56 -6.02
C ALA A 484 -4.72 -19.02 -6.43
#